data_AF-A0A7V9HM25-F1
#
_entry.id   AF-A0A7V9HM25-F1
#
_cell.length_a   1.000
_cell.length_b   1.000
_cell.length_c   1.000
_cell.angle_alpha   90.00
_cell.angle_beta   90.00
_cell.angle_gamma   90.00
#
_symmetry.space_group_name_H-M   'P 1'
#
loop_
_entity.id
_entity.type
_entity.pdbx_description
1 polymer ?
#
loop_
_entity_poly.entity_id
_entity_poly.type
_entity_poly.pdbx_seq_one_letter_code
_entity_poly.pdbx_strand_id
1 'polypeptide(L)'
;ANALSDPDNPPLTEEELKFMRRWVNVPELRQRQGLTQEQFSDRYRIPLGTLRDWEQRRREPDGTAKTLLRIIDRHPEIVLAVLAAEFGHSTVEAETTEAPAADAVAAGGATNRRS
;
A
#
# COMPACT_ATOMS: atom_id res chain seq x y z
N ALA A 1 -33.19 35.15 -12.60
CA ALA A 1 -32.17 35.72 -11.73
C ALA A 1 -30.93 34.84 -11.85
N ASN A 2 -29.82 35.39 -12.34
CA ASN A 2 -28.60 34.62 -12.59
C ASN A 2 -27.90 34.37 -11.25
N ALA A 3 -27.40 33.15 -11.02
CA ALA A 3 -26.69 32.72 -9.80
C ALA A 3 -25.36 33.47 -9.51
N LEU A 4 -25.10 34.58 -10.21
CA LEU A 4 -23.86 35.35 -10.21
C LEU A 4 -23.85 36.54 -9.22
N SER A 5 -24.90 36.71 -8.40
CA SER A 5 -25.04 37.88 -7.51
C SER A 5 -25.36 37.53 -6.06
N ASP A 6 -25.17 36.27 -5.67
CA ASP A 6 -25.30 35.81 -4.28
C ASP A 6 -23.98 36.07 -3.53
N PRO A 7 -23.93 37.05 -2.59
CA PRO A 7 -22.72 37.36 -1.83
C PRO A 7 -22.27 36.20 -0.93
N ASP A 8 -23.16 35.24 -0.63
CA ASP A 8 -22.85 34.07 0.19
C ASP A 8 -22.30 32.89 -0.65
N ASN A 9 -22.29 33.01 -1.98
CA ASN A 9 -21.72 32.01 -2.90
C ASN A 9 -20.78 32.65 -3.94
N PRO A 10 -19.62 33.19 -3.50
CA PRO A 10 -18.66 33.78 -4.40
C PRO A 10 -18.08 32.73 -5.37
N PRO A 11 -17.76 33.10 -6.62
CA PRO A 11 -17.02 32.21 -7.50
C PRO A 11 -15.65 31.90 -6.89
N LEU A 12 -15.21 30.65 -7.05
CA LEU A 12 -13.92 30.19 -6.54
C LEU A 12 -12.77 31.05 -7.11
N THR A 13 -11.80 31.36 -6.26
CA THR A 13 -10.56 32.01 -6.67
C THR A 13 -9.69 31.07 -7.51
N GLU A 14 -8.76 31.61 -8.30
CA GLU A 14 -7.83 30.82 -9.12
C GLU A 14 -6.98 29.85 -8.26
N GLU A 15 -6.57 30.29 -7.06
CA GLU A 15 -5.83 29.45 -6.12
C GLU A 15 -6.71 28.33 -5.56
N GLU A 16 -7.96 28.60 -5.18
CA GLU A 16 -8.91 27.56 -4.77
C GLU A 16 -9.18 26.57 -5.90
N LEU A 17 -9.35 27.04 -7.13
CA LEU A 17 -9.44 26.21 -8.33
C LEU A 17 -8.21 25.30 -8.50
N LYS A 18 -7.01 25.83 -8.29
CA LYS A 18 -5.75 25.07 -8.37
C LYS A 18 -5.60 24.05 -7.25
N PHE A 19 -6.05 24.38 -6.04
CA PHE A 19 -6.15 23.45 -4.92
C PHE A 19 -7.16 22.33 -5.21
N MET A 20 -8.32 22.67 -5.77
CA MET A 20 -9.34 21.69 -6.18
C MET A 20 -8.84 20.74 -7.27
N ARG A 21 -8.09 21.24 -8.26
CA ARG A 21 -7.43 20.38 -9.27
C ARG A 21 -6.43 19.39 -8.67
N ARG A 22 -5.93 19.64 -7.45
CA ARG A 22 -5.02 18.75 -6.70
C ARG A 22 -5.73 17.82 -5.72
N TRP A 23 -7.03 18.01 -5.51
CA TRP A 23 -7.86 17.17 -4.65
C TRP A 23 -8.33 15.94 -5.41
N VAL A 24 -8.06 14.75 -4.87
CA VAL A 24 -8.57 13.50 -5.45
C VAL A 24 -9.98 13.25 -4.92
N ASN A 25 -10.96 13.28 -5.81
CA ASN A 25 -12.33 12.90 -5.50
C ASN A 25 -12.40 11.36 -5.38
N VAL A 26 -12.31 10.84 -4.15
CA VAL A 26 -12.22 9.39 -3.89
C VAL A 26 -13.39 8.60 -4.48
N PRO A 27 -14.68 9.02 -4.31
CA PRO A 27 -15.80 8.38 -4.98
C PRO A 27 -15.64 8.29 -6.50
N GLU A 28 -15.25 9.38 -7.14
CA GLU A 28 -15.09 9.47 -8.59
C GLU A 28 -13.92 8.60 -9.08
N LEU A 29 -12.79 8.62 -8.37
CA LEU A 29 -11.65 7.76 -8.64
C LEU A 29 -12.06 6.28 -8.66
N ARG A 30 -12.82 5.83 -7.65
CA ARG A 30 -13.33 4.47 -7.58
C ARG A 30 -14.31 4.16 -8.72
N GLN A 31 -15.26 5.06 -8.96
CA GLN A 31 -16.29 4.88 -9.99
C GLN A 31 -15.71 4.81 -11.40
N ARG A 32 -14.69 5.62 -11.72
CA ARG A 32 -13.96 5.56 -13.00
C ARG A 32 -13.30 4.22 -13.26
N GLN A 33 -13.00 3.45 -12.20
CA GLN A 33 -12.47 2.09 -12.30
C GLN A 33 -13.56 1.01 -12.33
N GLY A 34 -14.85 1.38 -12.21
CA GLY A 34 -15.97 0.45 -12.21
C GLY A 34 -16.03 -0.47 -10.99
N LEU A 35 -15.46 -0.06 -9.85
CA LEU A 35 -15.34 -0.89 -8.65
C LEU A 35 -16.39 -0.55 -7.59
N THR A 36 -16.88 -1.58 -6.88
CA THR A 36 -17.58 -1.39 -5.61
C THR A 36 -16.63 -0.88 -4.52
N GLN A 37 -17.16 -0.39 -3.39
CA GLN A 37 -16.32 0.05 -2.27
C GLN A 37 -15.46 -1.10 -1.74
N GLU A 38 -16.03 -2.29 -1.64
CA GLU A 38 -15.35 -3.52 -1.20
C GLU A 38 -14.23 -3.88 -2.18
N GLN A 39 -14.50 -3.88 -3.49
CA GLN A 39 -13.50 -4.17 -4.50
C GLN A 39 -12.34 -3.16 -4.50
N PHE A 40 -12.63 -1.87 -4.29
CA PHE A 40 -11.59 -0.84 -4.21
C PHE A 40 -10.76 -0.98 -2.93
N SER A 41 -11.41 -1.23 -1.80
CA SER A 41 -10.79 -1.54 -0.51
C SER A 41 -9.81 -2.69 -0.64
N ASP A 42 -10.26 -3.82 -1.19
CA ASP A 42 -9.45 -5.03 -1.34
C ASP A 42 -8.30 -4.84 -2.32
N ARG A 43 -8.57 -4.16 -3.45
CA ARG A 43 -7.58 -3.91 -4.50
C ARG A 43 -6.40 -3.06 -4.02
N TYR A 44 -6.68 -2.01 -3.25
CA TYR A 44 -5.67 -1.02 -2.83
C TYR A 44 -5.30 -1.10 -1.35
N ARG A 45 -5.82 -2.10 -0.63
CA ARG A 45 -5.56 -2.34 0.80
C ARG A 45 -5.91 -1.13 1.69
N ILE A 46 -6.95 -0.39 1.31
CA ILE A 46 -7.49 0.72 2.10
C ILE A 46 -8.66 0.16 2.90
N PRO A 47 -8.64 0.19 4.26
CA PRO A 47 -9.74 -0.36 5.05
C PRO A 47 -11.10 0.22 4.63
N LEU A 48 -12.09 -0.65 4.43
CA LEU A 48 -13.43 -0.25 3.95
C LEU A 48 -14.07 0.87 4.78
N GLY A 49 -13.89 0.83 6.12
CA GLY A 49 -14.37 1.89 7.01
C GLY A 49 -13.71 3.25 6.71
N THR A 50 -12.39 3.24 6.50
CA THR A 50 -11.61 4.44 6.13
C THR A 50 -12.04 4.97 4.76
N LEU A 51 -12.20 4.10 3.76
CA LEU A 51 -12.71 4.49 2.44
C LEU A 51 -14.08 5.16 2.54
N ARG A 52 -15.01 4.57 3.31
CA ARG A 52 -16.34 5.14 3.55
C ARG A 52 -16.29 6.49 4.24
N ASP A 53 -15.43 6.66 5.24
CA ASP A 53 -15.24 7.94 5.92
C ASP A 53 -14.77 9.03 4.96
N TRP A 54 -13.88 8.70 4.01
CA TRP A 54 -13.42 9.64 2.99
C TRP A 54 -14.49 9.95 1.95
N GLU A 55 -15.16 8.93 1.40
CA GLU A 55 -16.21 9.12 0.38
C GLU A 55 -17.40 9.91 0.90
N GLN A 56 -17.71 9.79 2.19
CA GLN A 56 -18.80 10.50 2.87
C GLN A 56 -18.36 11.84 3.48
N ARG A 57 -17.10 12.25 3.29
CA ARG A 57 -16.50 13.46 3.89
C ARG A 57 -16.59 13.51 5.42
N ARG A 58 -16.67 12.36 6.10
CA ARG A 58 -16.59 12.27 7.57
C ARG A 58 -15.17 12.45 8.07
N ARG A 59 -14.16 12.12 7.25
CA ARG A 59 -12.74 12.41 7.47
C ARG A 59 -12.07 12.77 6.16
N GLU A 60 -11.01 13.55 6.23
CA GLU A 60 -10.10 13.75 5.09
C GLU A 60 -9.00 12.68 5.06
N PRO A 61 -8.54 12.26 3.87
CA PRO A 61 -7.30 11.50 3.77
C PRO A 61 -6.11 12.39 4.19
N ASP A 62 -5.17 11.81 4.94
CA ASP A 62 -3.93 12.48 5.31
C ASP A 62 -3.00 12.69 4.10
N GLY A 63 -1.83 13.30 4.31
CA GLY A 63 -0.88 13.59 3.23
C GLY A 63 -0.39 12.33 2.49
N THR A 64 -0.19 11.23 3.21
CA THR A 64 0.27 9.95 2.67
C THR A 64 -0.83 9.31 1.84
N ALA A 65 -2.06 9.24 2.36
CA ALA A 65 -3.22 8.73 1.66
C ALA A 65 -3.52 9.56 0.40
N LYS A 66 -3.47 10.91 0.49
CA LYS A 66 -3.61 11.81 -0.67
C LYS A 66 -2.56 11.50 -1.75
N THR A 67 -1.32 11.18 -1.35
CA THR A 67 -0.25 10.80 -2.29
C THR A 67 -0.55 9.47 -2.96
N LEU A 68 -0.90 8.44 -2.18
CA LEU A 68 -1.29 7.13 -2.72
C LEU A 68 -2.48 7.26 -3.70
N LEU A 69 -3.52 8.00 -3.33
CA LEU A 69 -4.70 8.22 -4.17
C LEU A 69 -4.35 8.92 -5.50
N ARG A 70 -3.38 9.84 -5.51
CA ARG A 70 -2.87 10.47 -6.74
C ARG A 70 -2.10 9.51 -7.64
N ILE A 71 -1.37 8.57 -7.04
CA ILE A 71 -0.67 7.52 -7.79
C ILE A 71 -1.71 6.56 -8.36
N ILE A 72 -2.70 6.12 -7.57
CA ILE A 72 -3.80 5.27 -8.05
C ILE A 72 -4.57 5.92 -9.21
N ASP A 73 -4.81 7.23 -9.16
CA ASP A 73 -5.50 7.97 -10.23
C ASP A 73 -4.73 8.02 -11.54
N ARG A 74 -3.39 8.09 -11.50
CA ARG A 74 -2.53 8.24 -12.69
C ARG A 74 -1.93 6.93 -13.19
N HIS A 75 -1.55 6.06 -12.26
CA HIS A 75 -0.75 4.85 -12.47
C HIS A 75 -1.21 3.71 -11.55
N PRO A 76 -2.48 3.25 -11.65
CA PRO A 76 -2.98 2.16 -10.83
C PRO A 76 -2.15 0.88 -10.98
N GLU A 77 -1.61 0.61 -12.18
CA GLU A 77 -0.76 -0.53 -12.49
C GLU A 77 0.50 -0.61 -11.63
N ILE A 78 1.12 0.52 -11.29
CA ILE A 78 2.33 0.56 -10.44
C ILE A 78 1.98 0.11 -9.03
N VAL A 79 0.89 0.63 -8.47
CA VAL A 79 0.44 0.26 -7.12
C VAL A 79 0.11 -1.23 -7.07
N LEU A 80 -0.58 -1.75 -8.09
CA LEU A 80 -0.92 -3.16 -8.17
C LEU A 80 0.32 -4.05 -8.31
N ALA A 81 1.31 -3.65 -9.12
CA ALA A 81 2.56 -4.39 -9.28
C ALA A 81 3.33 -4.48 -7.96
N VAL A 82 3.42 -3.37 -7.21
CA VAL A 82 4.06 -3.34 -5.89
C VAL A 82 3.31 -4.25 -4.91
N LEU A 83 1.98 -4.12 -4.82
CA LEU A 83 1.17 -4.96 -3.92
C LEU A 83 1.21 -6.46 -4.26
N ALA A 84 1.46 -6.81 -5.52
CA ALA A 84 1.64 -8.21 -5.94
C ALA A 84 3.04 -8.76 -5.60
N ALA A 85 4.09 -7.93 -5.74
CA ALA A 85 5.47 -8.33 -5.49
C ALA A 85 5.75 -8.68 -4.02
N GLU A 86 5.01 -8.08 -3.07
CA GLU A 86 5.07 -8.38 -1.63
C GLU A 86 4.73 -9.85 -1.32
N PHE A 87 3.99 -10.55 -2.18
CA PHE A 87 3.65 -11.97 -2.02
C PHE A 87 4.54 -12.92 -2.85
N GLY A 88 5.54 -12.38 -3.56
CA GLY A 88 6.57 -13.16 -4.26
C GLY A 88 7.76 -13.56 -3.38
N HIS A 89 7.87 -13.00 -2.16
CA HIS A 89 8.90 -13.34 -1.18
C HIS A 89 8.33 -14.23 -0.07
N SER A 90 7.68 -15.34 -0.45
CA SER A 90 7.52 -16.43 0.50
C SER A 90 8.93 -16.83 0.95
N THR A 91 9.20 -16.62 2.23
CA THR A 91 10.43 -17.02 2.92
C THR A 91 10.86 -18.40 2.46
N VAL A 92 11.89 -18.47 1.63
CA VAL A 92 12.65 -19.71 1.45
C VAL A 92 13.38 -19.87 2.78
N GLU A 93 12.89 -20.80 3.59
CA GLU A 93 13.56 -21.18 4.83
C GLU A 93 15.01 -21.52 4.50
N ALA A 94 15.91 -21.09 5.39
CA ALA A 94 17.32 -21.43 5.34
C ALA A 94 17.48 -22.94 5.39
N GLU A 95 17.55 -23.57 4.22
CA GLU A 95 17.98 -24.95 4.06
C GLU A 95 19.47 -24.99 4.39
N THR A 96 19.77 -25.17 5.69
CA THR A 96 21.10 -25.52 6.16
C THR A 96 21.41 -26.90 5.59
N THR A 97 22.10 -26.91 4.46
CA THR A 97 22.70 -28.11 3.89
C THR A 97 23.67 -28.68 4.93
N GLU A 98 23.24 -29.73 5.62
CA GLU A 98 24.09 -30.61 6.40
C GLU A 98 25.01 -31.36 5.43
N ALA A 99 26.30 -31.02 5.46
CA ALA A 99 27.32 -31.74 4.72
C ALA A 99 27.51 -33.15 5.32
N PRO A 100 27.64 -34.22 4.53
CA PRO A 100 27.75 -35.56 5.08
C PRO A 100 29.14 -35.79 5.67
N ALA A 101 29.15 -36.43 6.84
CA ALA A 101 30.33 -36.96 7.48
C ALA A 101 31.08 -37.93 6.54
N ALA A 102 32.34 -37.63 6.27
CA ALA A 102 33.30 -38.59 5.71
C ALA A 102 34.26 -39.00 6.82
N ASP A 103 34.14 -40.27 7.17
CA ASP A 103 34.95 -41.05 8.09
C ASP A 103 36.41 -41.17 7.60
N ALA A 104 37.28 -41.60 8.54
CA ALA A 104 38.51 -42.39 8.35
C ALA A 104 39.87 -41.79 8.81
N VAL A 105 40.30 -42.30 10.00
CA VAL A 105 41.57 -43.02 10.25
C VAL A 105 42.71 -42.29 11.03
N ALA A 106 42.74 -42.62 12.32
CA ALA A 106 43.83 -43.21 13.14
C ALA A 106 45.24 -42.58 13.24
N ALA A 107 45.61 -42.25 14.50
CA ALA A 107 46.81 -42.68 15.25
C ALA A 107 46.74 -41.98 16.63
N GLY A 108 46.75 -42.62 17.81
CA GLY A 108 47.71 -43.59 18.32
C GLY A 108 48.58 -42.90 19.39
N GLY A 109 48.38 -43.19 20.69
CA GLY A 109 49.28 -42.70 21.74
C GLY A 109 48.67 -42.73 23.15
N ALA A 110 49.20 -43.61 24.00
CA ALA A 110 48.67 -44.02 25.30
C ALA A 110 49.12 -43.16 26.50
N THR A 111 48.67 -43.60 27.69
CA THR A 111 49.12 -43.30 29.08
C THR A 111 48.39 -42.13 29.76
N ASN A 112 47.94 -42.14 31.03
CA ASN A 112 48.01 -43.11 32.13
C ASN A 112 46.92 -42.81 33.19
N ARG A 113 46.28 -43.89 33.66
CA ARG A 113 45.69 -44.24 34.98
C ARG A 113 45.71 -43.23 36.17
N ARG A 114 44.53 -43.11 36.84
CA ARG A 114 44.20 -43.00 38.30
C ARG A 114 45.21 -42.26 39.21
N SER A 115 44.83 -41.27 40.02
CA SER A 115 43.81 -41.28 41.09
C SER A 115 43.48 -39.85 41.51
#